data_AF-A0A832WIZ7-F1
#
_entry.id   AF-A0A832WIZ7-F1
#
_cell.length_a   1.000
_cell.length_b   1.000
_cell.length_c   1.000
_cell.angle_alpha   90.00
_cell.angle_beta   90.00
_cell.angle_gamma   90.00
#
_symmetry.space_group_name_H-M   'P 1'
#
loop_
_entity.id
_entity.type
_entity.pdbx_description
1 polymer ?
#
loop_
_entity_poly.entity_id
_entity_poly.type
_entity_poly.pdbx_seq_one_letter_code
_entity_poly.pdbx_strand_id
1 'polypeptide(L)'
;MANWVLYVGIIVVVVVGALWLVLSKPGQAGEVVLKGRLAAVVTDYVNKTSRTDYFLQVVEDGKVRDVPLDLSNATIRLKDFFNNYIGTGREVYVRGYWRGDVFVALEVYD
;
A
#
# COMPACT_ATOMS: atom_id res chain seq x y z
N MET A 1 32.59 -41.16 8.73
CA MET A 1 31.52 -40.83 7.77
C MET A 1 30.72 -39.64 8.31
N ALA A 2 31.27 -38.42 8.30
CA ALA A 2 30.66 -37.29 9.03
C ALA A 2 30.90 -35.89 8.41
N ASN A 3 31.15 -35.77 7.10
CA ASN A 3 31.39 -34.46 6.45
C ASN A 3 30.34 -34.07 5.40
N TRP A 4 29.33 -34.92 5.14
CA TRP A 4 28.31 -34.65 4.11
C TRP A 4 27.12 -33.81 4.63
N VAL A 5 26.82 -33.87 5.92
CA VAL A 5 25.67 -33.17 6.52
C VAL A 5 25.92 -31.66 6.63
N LEU A 6 27.16 -31.24 6.90
CA LEU A 6 27.54 -29.84 6.99
C LEU A 6 27.46 -29.12 5.63
N TYR A 7 27.80 -29.79 4.54
CA TYR A 7 27.80 -29.20 3.20
C TYR A 7 26.39 -28.90 2.68
N VAL A 8 25.43 -29.80 2.93
CA VAL A 8 24.02 -29.60 2.53
C VAL A 8 23.38 -28.49 3.35
N GLY A 9 23.67 -28.40 4.66
CA GLY A 9 23.17 -27.33 5.52
C GLY A 9 23.61 -25.93 5.07
N ILE A 10 24.87 -25.78 4.68
CA ILE A 10 25.41 -24.49 4.20
C ILE A 10 24.78 -24.10 2.85
N ILE A 11 24.63 -25.04 1.91
CA ILE A 11 24.02 -24.76 0.60
C ILE A 11 22.56 -24.31 0.75
N VAL A 12 21.77 -24.97 1.61
CA VAL A 12 20.37 -24.58 1.85
C VAL A 12 20.27 -23.18 2.45
N VAL A 13 21.13 -22.82 3.41
CA VAL A 13 21.14 -21.48 4.01
C VAL A 13 21.53 -20.40 2.99
N VAL A 14 22.50 -20.68 2.12
CA VAL A 14 22.93 -19.73 1.08
C VAL A 14 21.85 -19.57 0.00
N VAL A 15 21.17 -20.66 -0.40
CA VAL A 15 20.08 -20.58 -1.39
C VAL A 15 18.87 -19.86 -0.83
N VAL A 16 18.48 -20.09 0.43
CA VAL A 16 17.37 -19.36 1.07
C VAL A 16 17.71 -17.88 1.30
N GLY A 17 18.95 -17.57 1.69
CA GLY A 17 19.41 -16.19 1.84
C GLY A 17 19.50 -15.43 0.51
N ALA A 18 19.98 -16.08 -0.54
CA ALA A 18 20.05 -15.50 -1.89
C ALA A 18 18.65 -15.34 -2.51
N LEU A 19 17.73 -16.27 -2.26
CA LEU A 19 16.36 -16.20 -2.76
C LEU A 19 15.56 -15.06 -2.11
N TRP A 20 15.87 -14.71 -0.85
CA TRP A 20 15.33 -13.51 -0.20
C TRP A 20 15.91 -12.20 -0.78
N LEU A 21 17.20 -12.19 -1.12
CA LEU A 21 17.85 -11.02 -1.71
C LEU A 21 17.41 -10.74 -3.16
N VAL A 22 17.09 -11.77 -3.94
CA VAL A 22 16.73 -11.63 -5.37
C VAL A 22 15.28 -11.18 -5.59
N LEU A 23 14.39 -11.31 -4.59
CA LEU A 23 13.03 -10.75 -4.65
C LEU A 23 12.97 -9.27 -4.28
N SER A 24 14.07 -8.71 -3.74
CA SER A 24 14.20 -7.29 -3.46
C SER A 24 14.71 -6.58 -4.72
N LYS A 25 13.86 -6.43 -5.73
CA LYS A 25 14.10 -5.41 -6.76
C LYS A 25 14.29 -4.07 -6.05
N PRO A 26 15.35 -3.28 -6.34
CA PRO A 26 15.56 -2.00 -5.69
C PRO A 26 14.62 -0.95 -6.32
N GLY A 27 13.32 -1.07 -6.05
CA GLY A 27 12.40 0.05 -6.04
C GLY A 27 12.28 0.49 -4.60
N GLN A 28 12.95 1.60 -4.26
CA GLN A 28 12.93 2.33 -2.98
C GLN A 28 12.40 1.56 -1.75
N ALA A 29 13.31 1.12 -0.89
CA ALA A 29 12.98 0.55 0.41
C ALA A 29 11.94 1.42 1.15
N GLY A 30 10.70 0.91 1.28
CA GLY A 30 9.59 1.61 1.94
C GLY A 30 8.30 1.73 1.12
N GLU A 31 8.33 1.45 -0.19
CA GLU A 31 7.11 1.37 -0.99
C GLU A 31 6.32 0.08 -0.71
N VAL A 32 5.02 0.21 -0.53
CA VAL A 32 4.07 -0.90 -0.34
C VAL A 32 2.80 -0.66 -1.13
N VAL A 33 2.02 -1.72 -1.33
CA VAL A 33 0.71 -1.66 -1.97
C VAL A 33 -0.36 -2.01 -0.94
N LEU A 34 -1.34 -1.13 -0.76
CA LEU A 34 -2.52 -1.37 0.04
C LEU A 34 -3.71 -1.65 -0.87
N LYS A 35 -4.62 -2.52 -0.43
CA LYS A 35 -5.90 -2.78 -1.10
C LYS A 35 -7.03 -2.36 -0.17
N GLY A 36 -7.98 -1.59 -0.67
CA GLY A 36 -9.11 -1.15 0.15
C GLY A 36 -10.11 -0.32 -0.62
N ARG A 37 -11.09 0.24 0.09
CA ARG A 37 -12.14 1.10 -0.50
C ARG A 37 -11.83 2.56 -0.24
N LEU A 38 -12.02 3.42 -1.23
CA LEU A 38 -11.84 4.86 -1.06
C LEU A 38 -13.01 5.45 -0.27
N ALA A 39 -12.67 6.28 0.72
CA ALA A 39 -13.61 7.11 1.46
C ALA A 39 -13.10 8.55 1.49
N ALA A 40 -14.01 9.51 1.63
CA ALA A 40 -13.68 10.91 1.73
C ALA A 40 -14.61 11.60 2.73
N VAL A 41 -14.07 12.52 3.52
CA VAL A 41 -14.82 13.35 4.46
C VAL A 41 -14.47 14.81 4.19
N VAL A 42 -15.48 15.66 4.12
CA VAL A 42 -15.28 17.11 4.06
C VAL A 42 -15.07 17.63 5.47
N THR A 43 -13.89 18.16 5.77
CA THR A 43 -13.46 18.50 7.13
C THR A 43 -13.55 19.99 7.45
N ASP A 44 -13.68 20.87 6.45
CA ASP A 44 -13.93 22.29 6.66
C ASP A 44 -15.06 22.79 5.75
N TYR A 45 -16.09 23.38 6.36
CA TYR A 45 -17.19 24.07 5.69
C TYR A 45 -17.23 25.56 6.05
N VAL A 46 -16.38 26.00 6.96
CA VAL A 46 -16.33 27.37 7.43
C VAL A 46 -15.41 28.13 6.47
N ASN A 47 -15.75 29.37 6.12
CA ASN A 47 -14.92 30.22 5.25
C ASN A 47 -14.81 29.87 3.76
N LYS A 48 -15.79 29.18 3.15
CA LYS A 48 -15.82 28.86 1.70
C LYS A 48 -14.62 28.05 1.19
N THR A 49 -13.79 27.53 2.09
CA THR A 49 -12.67 26.66 1.75
C THR A 49 -13.12 25.24 2.08
N SER A 50 -13.47 24.45 1.07
CA SER A 50 -13.76 23.04 1.28
C SER A 50 -12.45 22.27 1.30
N ARG A 51 -12.11 21.69 2.45
CA ARG A 51 -11.04 20.70 2.54
C ARG A 51 -11.66 19.30 2.55
N THR A 52 -11.16 18.44 1.66
CA THR A 52 -11.54 17.03 1.62
C THR A 52 -10.35 16.20 2.07
N ASP A 53 -10.56 15.41 3.12
CA ASP A 53 -9.59 14.41 3.56
C ASP A 53 -10.01 13.04 3.02
N TYR A 54 -9.04 12.30 2.47
CA TYR A 54 -9.25 11.01 1.84
C TYR A 54 -8.73 9.89 2.74
N PHE A 55 -9.39 8.74 2.68
CA PHE A 55 -9.05 7.56 3.45
C PHE A 55 -9.14 6.30 2.59
N LEU A 56 -8.26 5.33 2.85
CA LEU A 56 -8.38 3.97 2.36
C LEU A 56 -8.93 3.09 3.48
N GLN A 57 -10.11 2.54 3.29
CA GLN A 57 -10.69 1.55 4.19
C GLN A 57 -10.11 0.19 3.86
N VAL A 58 -9.15 -0.25 4.67
CA VAL A 58 -8.50 -1.56 4.54
C VAL A 58 -9.18 -2.53 5.50
N VAL A 59 -9.33 -3.79 5.09
CA VAL A 59 -9.84 -4.85 5.96
C VAL A 59 -8.67 -5.71 6.43
N GLU A 60 -8.36 -5.64 7.71
CA GLU A 60 -7.33 -6.46 8.38
C GLU A 60 -8.02 -7.26 9.50
N ASP A 61 -7.85 -8.59 9.49
CA ASP A 61 -8.44 -9.50 10.50
C ASP A 61 -9.95 -9.31 10.74
N GLY A 62 -10.70 -9.02 9.67
CA GLY A 62 -12.15 -8.80 9.72
C GLY A 62 -12.57 -7.45 10.32
N LYS A 63 -11.61 -6.56 10.61
CA LYS A 63 -11.86 -5.19 11.06
C LYS A 63 -11.54 -4.20 9.95
N VAL A 64 -12.37 -3.16 9.83
CA VAL A 64 -12.11 -2.04 8.93
C VAL A 64 -11.19 -1.06 9.64
N ARG A 65 -10.10 -0.69 8.97
CA ARG A 65 -9.17 0.35 9.38
C ARG A 65 -9.19 1.48 8.34
N ASP A 66 -9.45 2.69 8.80
CA ASP A 66 -9.35 3.88 7.95
C ASP A 66 -7.89 4.36 7.94
N VAL A 67 -7.26 4.29 6.78
CA VAL A 67 -5.89 4.76 6.55
C VAL A 67 -5.94 6.15 5.91
N PRO A 68 -5.43 7.20 6.55
CA PRO A 68 -5.35 8.53 5.93
C PRO A 68 -4.52 8.49 4.64
N LEU A 69 -5.06 9.02 3.55
CA LEU A 69 -4.44 9.06 2.24
C LEU A 69 -4.02 10.48 1.87
N ASP A 70 -2.75 10.67 1.55
CA ASP A 70 -2.26 11.84 0.83
C ASP A 70 -2.23 11.54 -0.67
N LEU A 71 -3.18 12.13 -1.41
CA LEU A 71 -3.33 11.98 -2.86
C LEU A 71 -2.70 13.13 -3.65
N SER A 72 -2.01 14.07 -3.00
CA SER A 72 -1.60 15.35 -3.60
C SER A 72 -0.75 15.19 -4.87
N ASN A 73 0.02 14.11 -4.97
CA ASN A 73 0.88 13.81 -6.12
C ASN A 73 0.63 12.40 -6.70
N ALA A 74 -0.53 11.81 -6.42
CA ALA A 74 -0.84 10.46 -6.85
C ALA A 74 -1.21 10.40 -8.34
N THR A 75 -0.69 9.41 -9.05
CA THR A 75 -1.15 9.09 -10.40
C THR A 75 -2.43 8.25 -10.32
N ILE A 76 -3.53 8.73 -10.88
CA ILE A 76 -4.82 8.03 -10.85
C ILE A 76 -5.02 7.27 -12.16
N ARG A 77 -5.10 5.94 -12.08
CA ARG A 77 -5.29 5.01 -13.21
C ARG A 77 -6.48 4.09 -12.96
N LEU A 78 -7.63 4.72 -12.87
CA LEU A 78 -8.90 4.03 -12.69
C LEU A 78 -9.64 3.98 -14.02
N LYS A 79 -10.42 2.92 -14.24
CA LYS A 79 -11.25 2.78 -15.45
C LYS A 79 -12.33 3.85 -15.55
N ASP A 80 -12.93 4.20 -14.42
CA ASP A 80 -13.94 5.26 -14.30
C ASP A 80 -13.37 6.50 -13.60
N PHE A 81 -14.16 7.59 -13.56
CA PHE A 81 -13.81 8.79 -12.79
C PHE A 81 -13.57 8.46 -11.30
N PHE A 82 -12.55 9.07 -10.70
CA PHE A 82 -12.15 8.85 -9.30
C PHE A 82 -13.33 8.93 -8.31
N ASN A 83 -14.23 9.90 -8.51
CA ASN A 83 -15.41 10.09 -7.65
C ASN A 83 -16.36 8.87 -7.63
N ASN A 84 -16.34 8.02 -8.66
CA ASN A 84 -17.15 6.80 -8.72
C ASN A 84 -16.59 5.66 -7.86
N TYR A 85 -15.41 5.81 -7.28
CA TYR A 85 -14.80 4.84 -6.36
C TYR A 85 -14.97 5.25 -4.89
N ILE A 86 -15.29 6.52 -4.62
CA ILE A 86 -15.47 7.03 -3.26
C ILE A 86 -16.81 6.54 -2.71
N GLY A 87 -16.77 5.77 -1.62
CA GLY A 87 -17.96 5.29 -0.93
C GLY A 87 -18.76 4.22 -1.69
N THR A 88 -18.27 3.73 -2.84
CA THR A 88 -19.04 2.84 -3.73
C THR A 88 -18.80 1.35 -3.48
N GLY A 89 -18.13 0.99 -2.39
CA GLY A 89 -17.81 -0.42 -2.09
C GLY A 89 -16.70 -1.01 -2.97
N ARG A 90 -16.35 -0.34 -4.08
CA ARG A 90 -15.33 -0.77 -5.03
C ARG A 90 -13.95 -0.71 -4.38
N GLU A 91 -13.23 -1.81 -4.48
CA GLU A 91 -11.85 -1.89 -4.02
C GLU A 91 -10.90 -1.33 -5.08
N VAL A 92 -9.86 -0.65 -4.61
CA VAL A 92 -8.73 -0.17 -5.41
C VAL A 92 -7.44 -0.62 -4.76
N TYR A 93 -6.37 -0.62 -5.55
CA TYR A 93 -5.01 -0.76 -5.08
C TYR A 93 -4.35 0.62 -5.04
N VAL A 94 -3.59 0.87 -3.98
CA VAL A 94 -2.83 2.11 -3.78
C VAL A 94 -1.38 1.74 -3.55
N ARG A 95 -0.50 2.07 -4.52
CA ARG A 95 0.95 2.02 -4.32
C ARG A 95 1.39 3.31 -3.66
N GLY A 96 2.22 3.21 -2.62
CA GLY A 96 2.70 4.37 -1.89
C GLY A 96 3.68 4.00 -0.79
N TYR A 97 3.90 4.93 0.13
CA TYR A 97 4.77 4.73 1.29
C TYR A 97 4.19 5.43 2.53
N TRP A 98 4.61 4.97 3.71
CA TRP A 98 4.20 5.58 4.98
C TRP A 98 5.05 6.81 5.31
N ARG A 99 4.38 7.91 5.66
CA ARG A 99 4.99 9.11 6.25
C ARG A 99 4.32 9.36 7.61
N GLY A 100 4.88 8.77 8.66
CA GLY A 100 4.19 8.70 9.95
C GLY A 100 2.92 7.86 9.82
N ASP A 101 1.78 8.39 10.26
CA ASP A 101 0.48 7.72 10.20
C ASP A 101 -0.30 7.96 8.88
N VAL A 102 0.28 8.74 7.96
CA VAL A 102 -0.34 9.05 6.66
C VAL A 102 0.29 8.19 5.57
N PHE A 103 -0.54 7.60 4.72
CA PHE A 103 -0.10 6.86 3.55
C PHE A 103 -0.03 7.80 2.34
N VAL A 104 1.19 8.05 1.85
CA VAL A 104 1.41 8.92 0.69
C VAL A 104 1.28 8.08 -0.58
N ALA A 105 0.24 8.35 -1.36
CA ALA A 105 -0.05 7.61 -2.58
C ALA A 105 0.82 8.09 -3.74
N LEU A 106 1.45 7.14 -4.43
CA LEU A 106 2.15 7.35 -5.68
C LEU A 106 1.26 7.00 -6.87
N GLU A 107 0.44 5.95 -6.74
CA GLU A 107 -0.44 5.47 -7.80
C GLU A 107 -1.71 4.82 -7.20
N VAL A 108 -2.87 5.10 -7.79
CA VAL A 108 -4.16 4.47 -7.46
C VAL A 108 -4.70 3.79 -8.71
N TYR A 109 -5.04 2.51 -8.63
CA TYR A 109 -5.50 1.71 -9.76
C TYR A 109 -6.53 0.64 -9.36
N ASP A 110 -7.27 0.09 -10.32
CA ASP A 110 -8.25 -0.97 -10.13
C ASP A 110 -7.78 -2.36 -10.60
#